data_AF-A0A6P0ETZ9-F1
#
_entry.id   AF-A0A6P0ETZ9-F1
#
_cell.length_a   1.000
_cell.length_b   1.000
_cell.length_c   1.000
_cell.angle_alpha   90.00
_cell.angle_beta   90.00
_cell.angle_gamma   90.00
#
_symmetry.space_group_name_H-M   'P 1'
#
loop_
_entity.id
_entity.type
_entity.pdbx_description
1 polymer ?
#
loop_
_entity_poly.entity_id
_entity_poly.type
_entity_poly.pdbx_seq_one_letter_code
_entity_poly.pdbx_strand_id
1 'polypeptide(L)'
;MAARRRPRVGYTVTAVAGSNWRAQLGRLAVAVVREGVRTLSRGGGHSDGGRSDGGRSDGPAPSRAPLPAPGPIAARPGPVTDHAGPVRLEYAPADDGAPDPGEIVWAWVPFEENDGRGKDRPVLVIGRDGGALLGLMLSSQDHDRDAADEARHGRHWVDIGTGSWDRQGRPSEARVDRVLRIEPGDVRREGATLSRARFDEVAAEVRRHR
;
A
#
# COMPACT_ATOMS: atom_id res chain seq x y z
N MET A 1 1.13 11.20 63.11
CA MET A 1 1.22 11.68 61.71
C MET A 1 2.69 11.77 61.32
N ALA A 2 3.18 10.87 60.45
CA ALA A 2 4.46 11.04 59.74
C ALA A 2 4.47 10.10 58.53
N ALA A 3 4.85 10.66 57.38
CA ALA A 3 4.48 10.20 56.05
C ALA A 3 5.30 9.02 55.52
N ARG A 4 4.62 8.13 54.80
CA ARG A 4 5.21 7.10 53.93
C ARG A 4 6.00 7.77 52.80
N ARG A 5 7.28 7.42 52.64
CA ARG A 5 8.04 7.67 51.40
C ARG A 5 8.13 6.38 50.60
N ARG A 6 7.56 6.38 49.38
CA ARG A 6 7.85 5.38 48.34
C ARG A 6 9.09 5.79 47.56
N PRO A 7 9.98 4.86 47.17
CA PRO A 7 11.05 5.18 46.23
C PRO A 7 10.49 5.36 44.80
N ARG A 8 10.92 6.43 44.13
CA ARG A 8 10.66 6.70 42.71
C ARG A 8 11.69 5.94 41.87
N VAL A 9 11.21 5.14 40.92
CA VAL A 9 12.00 4.58 39.82
C VAL A 9 12.30 5.73 38.86
N GLY A 10 13.58 6.06 38.68
CA GLY A 10 14.03 6.99 37.65
C GLY A 10 14.63 6.18 36.49
N TYR A 11 14.06 6.28 35.30
CA TYR A 11 14.73 5.91 34.06
C TYR A 11 15.24 7.20 33.41
N THR A 12 16.53 7.27 33.18
CA THR A 12 17.18 8.29 32.36
C THR A 12 16.95 7.96 30.89
N VAL A 13 16.24 8.83 30.16
CA VAL A 13 16.25 8.82 28.70
C VAL A 13 17.48 9.59 28.25
N THR A 14 18.51 8.88 27.81
CA THR A 14 19.65 9.48 27.13
C THR A 14 19.22 9.83 25.72
N ALA A 15 19.05 11.13 25.45
CA ALA A 15 18.94 11.66 24.10
C ALA A 15 20.25 11.38 23.36
N VAL A 16 20.21 10.61 22.28
CA VAL A 16 21.31 10.57 21.30
C VAL A 16 20.90 11.50 20.16
N ALA A 17 21.63 12.61 20.10
CA ALA A 17 21.55 13.63 19.08
C ALA A 17 21.99 13.09 17.71
N GLY A 18 21.58 13.81 16.67
CA GLY A 18 21.65 13.41 15.28
C GLY A 18 23.03 13.09 14.73
N SER A 19 23.04 12.51 13.55
CA SER A 19 24.22 12.44 12.70
C SER A 19 23.80 12.48 11.24
N ASN A 20 23.77 13.71 10.75
CA ASN A 20 23.74 14.07 9.34
C ASN A 20 25.08 13.62 8.72
N TRP A 21 25.05 12.81 7.67
CA TRP A 21 26.21 12.68 6.79
C TRP A 21 25.80 12.45 5.33
N ARG A 22 25.97 13.53 4.55
CA ARG A 22 26.57 13.54 3.20
C ARG A 22 25.78 12.78 2.11
N ALA A 23 24.97 13.47 1.30
CA ALA A 23 25.45 14.27 0.16
C ALA A 23 26.79 13.76 -0.41
N GLN A 24 26.71 12.80 -1.34
CA GLN A 24 27.50 12.55 -2.58
C GLN A 24 27.03 11.17 -3.07
N LEU A 25 26.41 11.02 -4.24
CA LEU A 25 27.11 10.92 -5.53
C LEU A 25 26.14 11.25 -6.67
N GLY A 26 26.60 12.12 -7.57
CA GLY A 26 25.90 12.45 -8.79
C GLY A 26 26.11 11.44 -9.93
N ARG A 27 25.14 11.48 -10.84
CA ARG A 27 25.15 11.10 -12.27
C ARG A 27 25.34 9.61 -12.62
N LEU A 28 24.33 9.06 -13.29
CA LEU A 28 24.42 8.77 -14.72
C LEU A 28 23.03 8.76 -15.37
N ALA A 29 22.93 9.45 -16.50
CA ALA A 29 21.77 9.49 -17.35
C ALA A 29 21.67 8.23 -18.23
N VAL A 30 20.41 7.89 -18.48
CA VAL A 30 19.84 6.92 -19.42
C VAL A 30 20.57 6.83 -20.76
N ALA A 31 20.80 5.59 -21.24
CA ALA A 31 20.60 5.21 -22.64
C ALA A 31 20.68 3.68 -22.82
N VAL A 32 19.53 3.01 -22.98
CA VAL A 32 19.42 1.86 -23.89
C VAL A 32 18.15 2.05 -24.71
N VAL A 33 18.34 2.61 -25.90
CA VAL A 33 17.47 2.37 -27.04
C VAL A 33 17.78 0.95 -27.50
N ARG A 34 16.78 0.07 -27.53
CA ARG A 34 16.80 -1.11 -28.38
C ARG A 34 15.51 -1.22 -29.16
N GLU A 35 15.73 -1.14 -30.46
CA GLU A 35 14.85 -1.30 -31.60
C GLU A 35 14.57 -2.80 -31.84
N GLY A 36 13.44 -3.12 -32.47
CA GLY A 36 13.45 -4.18 -33.49
C GLY A 36 12.38 -5.28 -33.44
N VAL A 37 11.45 -5.14 -34.40
CA VAL A 37 10.97 -6.17 -35.35
C VAL A 37 9.97 -7.25 -34.89
N ARG A 38 8.70 -6.97 -35.25
CA ARG A 38 7.75 -7.77 -36.05
C ARG A 38 7.83 -9.30 -35.97
N THR A 39 6.66 -9.90 -35.74
CA THR A 39 6.23 -11.04 -36.57
C THR A 39 4.71 -11.02 -36.73
N LEU A 40 4.28 -10.87 -37.99
CA LEU A 40 2.91 -11.05 -38.44
C LEU A 40 2.68 -12.55 -38.63
N SER A 41 1.61 -13.10 -38.08
CA SER A 41 1.10 -14.40 -38.49
C SER A 41 -0.30 -14.20 -39.06
N ARG A 42 -0.32 -14.12 -40.40
CA ARG A 42 -1.49 -14.32 -41.25
C ARG A 42 -1.53 -15.80 -41.59
N GLY A 43 -2.59 -16.50 -41.19
CA GLY A 43 -2.91 -17.84 -41.64
C GLY A 43 -4.41 -17.94 -41.72
N GLY A 44 -4.94 -17.97 -42.94
CA GLY A 44 -6.36 -18.14 -43.21
C GLY A 44 -6.72 -19.60 -43.50
N GLY A 45 -8.02 -19.86 -43.60
CA GLY A 45 -8.54 -21.07 -44.25
C GLY A 45 -9.76 -21.66 -43.57
N HIS A 46 -10.94 -21.38 -44.16
CA HIS A 46 -12.11 -22.25 -44.45
C HIS A 46 -12.29 -23.53 -43.60
N SER A 47 -13.49 -23.97 -43.18
CA SER A 47 -14.72 -24.13 -43.97
C SER A 47 -15.88 -24.58 -43.07
N ASP A 48 -17.10 -24.22 -43.49
CA ASP A 48 -18.30 -25.06 -43.66
C ASP A 48 -19.17 -25.54 -42.47
N GLY A 49 -20.48 -25.35 -42.70
CA GLY A 49 -21.54 -26.35 -42.52
C GLY A 49 -21.96 -26.81 -41.12
N GLY A 50 -23.19 -26.46 -40.72
CA GLY A 50 -23.93 -27.29 -39.76
C GLY A 50 -25.07 -26.62 -39.01
N ARG A 51 -26.24 -26.47 -39.66
CA ARG A 51 -27.53 -26.26 -38.98
C ARG A 51 -28.06 -27.57 -38.39
N SER A 52 -28.59 -27.52 -37.17
CA SER A 52 -29.60 -28.40 -36.56
C SER A 52 -29.90 -27.76 -35.19
N ASP A 53 -31.02 -27.08 -34.94
CA ASP A 53 -32.45 -27.44 -34.91
C ASP A 53 -32.83 -28.58 -33.97
N GLY A 54 -33.81 -28.28 -33.12
CA GLY A 54 -34.67 -29.24 -32.41
C GLY A 54 -34.22 -29.70 -31.02
N GLY A 55 -34.90 -29.22 -29.97
CA GLY A 55 -34.87 -29.88 -28.67
C GLY A 55 -35.41 -29.08 -27.49
N ARG A 56 -36.69 -28.67 -27.54
CA ARG A 56 -37.42 -28.16 -26.36
C ARG A 56 -37.66 -29.31 -25.38
N SER A 57 -37.22 -29.14 -24.13
CA SER A 57 -37.65 -29.94 -22.99
C SER A 57 -38.29 -29.02 -21.95
N ASP A 58 -39.62 -29.03 -21.90
CA ASP A 58 -40.44 -28.46 -20.83
C ASP A 58 -40.31 -29.33 -19.58
N GLY A 59 -39.54 -28.87 -18.59
CA GLY A 59 -39.51 -29.42 -17.24
C GLY A 59 -40.28 -28.52 -16.25
N PRO A 60 -41.04 -29.07 -15.30
CA PRO A 60 -41.82 -28.28 -14.35
C PRO A 60 -40.90 -27.51 -13.38
N ALA A 61 -41.20 -26.21 -13.21
CA ALA A 61 -40.45 -25.28 -12.38
C ALA A 61 -40.52 -25.64 -10.87
N PRO A 62 -39.39 -25.65 -10.14
CA PRO A 62 -39.43 -25.74 -8.68
C PRO A 62 -39.91 -24.42 -8.07
N SER A 63 -40.85 -24.51 -7.14
CA SER A 63 -41.37 -23.38 -6.37
C SER A 63 -40.25 -22.63 -5.65
N ARG A 64 -40.07 -21.36 -6.01
CA ARG A 64 -39.08 -20.45 -5.44
C ARG A 64 -39.45 -20.14 -3.99
N ALA A 65 -38.70 -20.71 -3.04
CA ALA A 65 -38.76 -20.29 -1.65
C ALA A 65 -38.47 -18.77 -1.55
N PRO A 66 -39.13 -18.03 -0.65
CA PRO A 66 -38.83 -16.62 -0.44
C PRO A 66 -37.35 -16.45 -0.08
N LEU A 67 -36.66 -15.58 -0.80
CA LEU A 67 -35.28 -15.21 -0.47
C LEU A 67 -35.27 -14.59 0.93
N PRO A 68 -34.31 -14.97 1.80
CA PRO A 68 -34.14 -14.26 3.07
C PRO A 68 -33.94 -12.78 2.78
N ALA A 69 -34.61 -11.93 3.56
CA ALA A 69 -34.47 -10.48 3.45
C ALA A 69 -32.98 -10.12 3.49
N PRO A 70 -32.51 -9.17 2.65
CA PRO A 70 -31.13 -8.73 2.73
C PRO A 70 -30.89 -8.24 4.15
N GLY A 71 -30.02 -8.96 4.89
CA GLY A 71 -29.43 -8.42 6.11
C GLY A 71 -28.78 -7.07 5.79
N PRO A 72 -28.49 -6.24 6.81
CA PRO A 72 -27.82 -4.97 6.59
C PRO A 72 -26.62 -5.23 5.68
N ILE A 73 -26.64 -4.61 4.51
CA ILE A 73 -25.57 -4.71 3.52
C ILE A 73 -24.36 -4.16 4.26
N ALA A 74 -23.45 -5.04 4.71
CA ALA A 74 -22.15 -4.60 5.20
C ALA A 74 -21.63 -3.64 4.14
N ALA A 75 -21.35 -2.39 4.54
CA ALA A 75 -20.93 -1.35 3.61
C ALA A 75 -19.86 -1.96 2.70
N ARG A 76 -20.12 -1.95 1.38
CA ARG A 76 -19.15 -2.42 0.40
C ARG A 76 -17.80 -1.78 0.75
N PRO A 77 -16.68 -2.52 0.69
CA PRO A 77 -15.35 -1.92 0.80
C PRO A 77 -15.32 -0.64 -0.03
N GLY A 78 -15.09 0.47 0.67
CA GLY A 78 -15.00 1.79 0.06
C GLY A 78 -13.63 1.92 -0.59
N PRO A 79 -13.49 2.71 -1.67
CA PRO A 79 -12.18 2.96 -2.26
C PRO A 79 -11.19 3.44 -1.19
N VAL A 80 -9.90 3.13 -1.38
CA VAL A 80 -8.81 3.66 -0.55
C VAL A 80 -9.01 5.17 -0.33
N THR A 81 -8.98 5.62 0.92
CA THR A 81 -9.24 7.01 1.32
C THR A 81 -8.12 7.56 2.18
N ASP A 82 -8.06 8.88 2.33
CA ASP A 82 -7.14 9.51 3.29
C ASP A 82 -7.67 9.35 4.73
N HIS A 83 -6.78 8.99 5.65
CA HIS A 83 -7.06 8.88 7.08
C HIS A 83 -6.60 10.14 7.81
N ALA A 84 -7.52 10.84 8.47
CA ALA A 84 -7.23 12.05 9.26
C ALA A 84 -7.18 11.80 10.78
N GLY A 85 -7.57 10.60 11.23
CA GLY A 85 -7.63 10.27 12.66
C GLY A 85 -6.27 9.93 13.28
N PRO A 86 -6.25 9.62 14.59
CA PRO A 86 -5.07 9.11 15.27
C PRO A 86 -4.52 7.85 14.59
N VAL A 87 -3.20 7.69 14.62
CA VAL A 87 -2.51 6.54 14.03
C VAL A 87 -1.84 5.73 15.13
N ARG A 88 -2.28 4.49 15.30
CA ARG A 88 -1.61 3.52 16.17
C ARG A 88 -0.64 2.69 15.33
N LEU A 89 0.65 2.99 15.48
CA LEU A 89 1.71 2.31 14.75
C LEU A 89 2.00 0.95 15.37
N GLU A 90 1.98 -0.10 14.55
CA GLU A 90 2.19 -1.50 14.96
C GLU A 90 3.12 -2.19 13.98
N TYR A 91 3.97 -3.09 14.47
CA TYR A 91 4.78 -3.97 13.62
C TYR A 91 4.55 -5.40 14.09
N ALA A 92 3.84 -6.16 13.29
CA ALA A 92 3.46 -7.55 13.53
C ALA A 92 3.22 -8.27 12.18
N PRO A 93 4.21 -8.33 11.28
CA PRO A 93 4.06 -9.03 10.01
C PRO A 93 3.91 -10.55 10.25
N ALA A 94 3.10 -11.21 9.42
CA ALA A 94 2.85 -12.64 9.51
C ALA A 94 2.66 -13.25 8.11
N ASP A 95 3.24 -14.41 7.88
CA ASP A 95 3.08 -15.16 6.63
C ASP A 95 1.82 -16.04 6.69
N ASP A 96 0.64 -15.40 6.77
CA ASP A 96 -0.66 -16.07 6.85
C ASP A 96 -1.58 -15.78 5.65
N GLY A 97 -1.09 -15.02 4.67
CA GLY A 97 -1.85 -14.62 3.49
C GLY A 97 -2.90 -13.54 3.78
N ALA A 98 -2.76 -12.80 4.89
CA ALA A 98 -3.49 -11.59 5.17
C ALA A 98 -2.52 -10.42 5.32
N PRO A 99 -2.90 -9.21 4.89
CA PRO A 99 -2.04 -8.04 4.98
C PRO A 99 -1.89 -7.57 6.44
N ASP A 100 -0.65 -7.50 6.92
CA ASP A 100 -0.33 -7.15 8.30
C ASP A 100 0.58 -5.91 8.47
N PRO A 101 0.52 -5.23 9.64
CA PRO A 101 1.41 -4.11 9.93
C PRO A 101 2.89 -4.50 9.86
N GLY A 102 3.66 -3.77 9.06
CA GLY A 102 5.05 -4.09 8.72
C GLY A 102 5.22 -4.69 7.32
N GLU A 103 4.12 -5.02 6.62
CA GLU A 103 4.14 -5.54 5.26
C GLU A 103 3.88 -4.47 4.21
N ILE A 104 4.41 -4.70 3.02
CA ILE A 104 4.19 -3.89 1.84
C ILE A 104 3.22 -4.62 0.94
N VAL A 105 2.04 -4.03 0.75
CA VAL A 105 0.96 -4.56 -0.09
C VAL A 105 0.78 -3.67 -1.29
N TRP A 106 0.00 -4.10 -2.28
CA TRP A 106 -0.37 -3.25 -3.40
C TRP A 106 -1.84 -2.92 -3.38
N ALA A 107 -2.13 -1.64 -3.58
CA ALA A 107 -3.49 -1.13 -3.63
C ALA A 107 -3.61 -0.07 -4.72
N TRP A 108 -4.86 0.21 -5.10
CA TRP A 108 -5.17 1.37 -5.93
C TRP A 108 -5.12 2.63 -5.06
N VAL A 109 -4.14 3.50 -5.30
CA VAL A 109 -3.99 4.74 -4.53
C VAL A 109 -4.52 5.92 -5.35
N PRO A 110 -5.55 6.64 -4.86
CA PRO A 110 -6.06 7.83 -5.54
C PRO A 110 -5.03 8.97 -5.53
N PHE A 111 -5.05 9.77 -6.58
CA PHE A 111 -4.29 11.03 -6.58
C PHE A 111 -4.93 12.05 -5.63
N GLU A 112 -4.16 13.06 -5.21
CA GLU A 112 -4.62 14.05 -4.23
C GLU A 112 -5.63 15.05 -4.78
N GLU A 113 -5.71 15.18 -6.10
CA GLU A 113 -6.66 16.04 -6.79
C GLU A 113 -8.12 15.60 -6.58
N ASN A 114 -8.33 14.39 -6.05
CA ASN A 114 -9.65 13.81 -5.77
C ASN A 114 -10.57 13.76 -7.00
N ASP A 115 -9.98 13.62 -8.20
CA ASP A 115 -10.69 13.59 -9.48
C ASP A 115 -11.07 12.17 -9.95
N GLY A 116 -10.98 11.19 -9.03
CA GLY A 116 -11.25 9.77 -9.29
C GLY A 116 -10.10 9.03 -9.98
N ARG A 117 -9.03 9.71 -10.39
CA ARG A 117 -7.83 9.04 -10.92
C ARG A 117 -6.97 8.53 -9.78
N GLY A 118 -6.13 7.57 -10.12
CA GLY A 118 -5.20 6.93 -9.20
C GLY A 118 -4.19 6.10 -9.97
N LYS A 119 -3.36 5.36 -9.23
CA LYS A 119 -2.51 4.32 -9.81
C LYS A 119 -2.30 3.19 -8.82
N ASP A 120 -1.97 2.00 -9.31
CA ASP A 120 -1.50 0.92 -8.45
C ASP A 120 -0.14 1.25 -7.87
N ARG A 121 -0.04 1.19 -6.54
CA ARG A 121 1.19 1.48 -5.82
C ARG A 121 1.45 0.45 -4.74
N PRO A 122 2.73 0.18 -4.43
CA PRO A 122 3.06 -0.46 -3.17
C PRO A 122 2.74 0.50 -2.01
N VAL A 123 2.26 -0.06 -0.91
CA VAL A 123 1.82 0.63 0.30
C VAL A 123 2.38 -0.13 1.49
N LEU A 124 3.10 0.56 2.37
CA LEU A 124 3.52 -0.01 3.64
C LEU A 124 2.35 0.05 4.64
N VAL A 125 1.88 -1.10 5.13
CA VAL A 125 0.90 -1.17 6.20
C VAL A 125 1.59 -0.83 7.52
N ILE A 126 1.05 0.15 8.25
CA ILE A 126 1.65 0.71 9.47
C ILE A 126 0.84 0.47 10.73
N GLY A 127 -0.40 -0.03 10.58
CA GLY A 127 -1.30 -0.27 11.69
C GLY A 127 -2.70 -0.58 11.20
N ARG A 128 -3.66 -0.56 12.12
CA ARG A 128 -5.07 -0.86 11.86
C ARG A 128 -5.98 0.21 12.46
N ASP A 129 -7.13 0.42 11.84
CA ASP A 129 -8.24 1.20 12.39
C ASP A 129 -9.55 0.40 12.26
N GLY A 130 -9.89 -0.30 13.34
CA GLY A 130 -10.91 -1.34 13.32
C GLY A 130 -10.50 -2.49 12.40
N GLY A 131 -11.37 -2.84 11.44
CA GLY A 131 -11.08 -3.86 10.43
C GLY A 131 -10.21 -3.38 9.26
N ALA A 132 -9.99 -2.07 9.13
CA ALA A 132 -9.21 -1.51 8.03
C ALA A 132 -7.73 -1.45 8.36
N LEU A 133 -6.93 -1.45 7.29
CA LEU A 133 -5.50 -1.21 7.31
C LEU A 133 -5.23 0.30 7.24
N LEU A 134 -4.22 0.75 7.96
CA LEU A 134 -3.61 2.06 7.77
C LEU A 134 -2.29 1.88 7.03
N GLY A 135 -2.08 2.66 5.97
CA GLY A 135 -0.91 2.48 5.11
C GLY A 135 -0.30 3.79 4.60
N LEU A 136 0.98 3.71 4.21
CA LEU A 136 1.74 4.80 3.60
C LEU A 136 2.05 4.44 2.16
N MET A 137 1.73 5.34 1.23
CA MET A 137 2.05 5.11 -0.17
C MET A 137 3.56 5.14 -0.41
N LEU A 138 4.02 4.26 -1.30
CA LEU A 138 5.42 4.21 -1.71
C LEU A 138 5.62 4.82 -3.11
N SER A 139 6.82 5.35 -3.32
CA SER A 139 7.31 5.87 -4.60
C SER A 139 8.74 5.39 -4.82
N SER A 140 9.10 5.10 -6.07
CA SER A 140 10.51 4.88 -6.46
C SER A 140 11.09 6.07 -7.22
N GLN A 141 10.42 7.22 -7.14
CA GLN A 141 10.95 8.50 -7.59
C GLN A 141 11.88 9.01 -6.49
N ASP A 142 13.06 9.46 -6.88
CA ASP A 142 14.04 10.12 -6.01
C ASP A 142 13.50 11.50 -5.63
N HIS A 143 13.08 11.67 -4.36
CA HIS A 143 12.60 12.95 -3.85
C HIS A 143 13.67 13.72 -3.05
N ASP A 144 14.91 13.23 -2.95
CA ASP A 144 15.99 13.91 -2.22
C ASP A 144 16.30 15.28 -2.81
N ARG A 145 16.26 15.39 -4.15
CA ARG A 145 16.62 16.62 -4.87
C ARG A 145 15.58 17.72 -4.68
N ASP A 146 14.33 17.32 -4.50
CA ASP A 146 13.19 18.23 -4.41
C ASP A 146 12.62 18.26 -2.98
N ALA A 147 13.28 17.61 -2.00
CA ALA A 147 12.77 17.41 -0.64
C ALA A 147 12.40 18.73 0.06
N ALA A 148 13.17 19.80 -0.17
CA ALA A 148 12.87 21.11 0.39
C ALA A 148 11.60 21.73 -0.21
N ASP A 149 11.37 21.52 -1.50
CA ASP A 149 10.17 22.01 -2.18
C ASP A 149 8.95 21.14 -1.85
N GLU A 150 9.13 19.81 -1.79
CA GLU A 150 8.12 18.86 -1.28
C GLU A 150 7.66 19.25 0.14
N ALA A 151 8.61 19.53 1.05
CA ALA A 151 8.30 19.92 2.42
C ALA A 151 7.58 21.27 2.52
N ARG A 152 7.84 22.22 1.61
CA ARG A 152 7.05 23.48 1.51
C ARG A 152 5.59 23.22 1.15
N HIS A 153 5.32 22.10 0.48
CA HIS A 153 3.97 21.62 0.19
C HIS A 153 3.45 20.60 1.22
N GLY A 154 4.14 20.45 2.36
CA GLY A 154 3.75 19.54 3.44
C GLY A 154 3.96 18.05 3.13
N ARG A 155 4.70 17.73 2.07
CA ARG A 155 5.01 16.36 1.66
C ARG A 155 6.34 15.93 2.26
N HIS A 156 6.34 14.80 2.95
CA HIS A 156 7.49 14.28 3.66
C HIS A 156 7.73 12.84 3.24
N TRP A 157 8.93 12.57 2.75
CA TRP A 157 9.35 11.28 2.20
C TRP A 157 10.49 10.71 3.04
N VAL A 158 10.46 9.38 3.24
CA VAL A 158 11.46 8.65 4.02
C VAL A 158 11.92 7.43 3.25
N ASP A 159 13.24 7.28 3.12
CA ASP A 159 13.85 6.12 2.49
C ASP A 159 13.47 4.81 3.20
N ILE A 160 13.01 3.84 2.41
CA ILE A 160 12.81 2.45 2.87
C ILE A 160 13.76 1.46 2.17
N GLY A 161 14.55 1.94 1.22
CA GLY A 161 15.52 1.15 0.47
C GLY A 161 14.88 0.30 -0.63
N THR A 162 15.46 -0.87 -0.90
CA THR A 162 15.04 -1.79 -1.97
C THR A 162 14.39 -3.05 -1.38
N GLY A 163 13.56 -3.72 -2.17
CA GLY A 163 13.07 -5.06 -1.82
C GLY A 163 12.14 -5.65 -2.86
N SER A 164 11.65 -6.86 -2.59
CA SER A 164 10.88 -7.67 -3.53
C SER A 164 9.52 -7.08 -3.92
N TRP A 165 9.06 -6.03 -3.24
CA TRP A 165 7.87 -5.27 -3.62
C TRP A 165 8.05 -4.57 -4.98
N ASP A 166 9.27 -4.16 -5.35
CA ASP A 166 9.58 -3.66 -6.69
C ASP A 166 10.37 -4.72 -7.47
N ARG A 167 9.81 -5.21 -8.57
CA ARG A 167 10.44 -6.21 -9.45
C ARG A 167 11.75 -5.73 -10.06
N GLN A 168 11.94 -4.41 -10.18
CA GLN A 168 13.18 -3.80 -10.66
C GLN A 168 14.19 -3.55 -9.53
N GLY A 169 13.82 -3.82 -8.27
CA GLY A 169 14.69 -3.63 -7.10
C GLY A 169 15.12 -2.18 -6.89
N ARG A 170 14.31 -1.22 -7.30
CA ARG A 170 14.65 0.21 -7.19
C ARG A 170 14.53 0.68 -5.74
N PRO A 171 15.38 1.63 -5.30
CA PRO A 171 15.18 2.34 -4.05
C PRO A 171 13.78 2.95 -4.02
N SER A 172 13.14 2.87 -2.88
CA SER A 172 11.78 3.36 -2.65
C SER A 172 11.73 4.20 -1.39
N GLU A 173 10.78 5.13 -1.38
CA GLU A 173 10.51 6.07 -0.32
C GLU A 173 9.04 5.96 0.11
N ALA A 174 8.76 6.15 1.39
CA ALA A 174 7.43 6.19 1.96
C ALA A 174 7.01 7.63 2.24
N ARG A 175 5.78 7.99 1.83
CA ARG A 175 5.20 9.29 2.16
C ARG A 175 4.57 9.26 3.55
N VAL A 176 5.16 9.96 4.52
CA VAL A 176 4.80 9.85 5.95
C VAL A 176 3.74 10.85 6.41
N ASP A 177 3.49 11.93 5.67
CA ASP A 177 2.42 12.90 5.95
C ASP A 177 1.01 12.38 5.58
N ARG A 178 0.94 11.50 4.58
CA ARG A 178 -0.31 11.00 3.99
C ARG A 178 -0.58 9.55 4.37
N VAL A 179 -1.43 9.34 5.36
CA VAL A 179 -1.90 8.03 5.79
C VAL A 179 -3.17 7.68 5.01
N LEU A 180 -3.18 6.49 4.43
CA LEU A 180 -4.31 5.92 3.72
C LEU A 180 -5.06 4.94 4.62
N ARG A 181 -6.38 4.91 4.51
CA ARG A 181 -7.25 3.84 5.01
C ARG A 181 -7.59 2.90 3.86
N ILE A 182 -7.33 1.61 4.05
CA ILE A 182 -7.51 0.57 3.05
C ILE A 182 -8.32 -0.56 3.67
N GLU A 183 -9.44 -0.93 3.07
CA GLU A 183 -10.15 -2.13 3.49
C GLU A 183 -9.37 -3.36 3.00
N PRO A 184 -9.26 -4.46 3.78
CA PRO A 184 -8.46 -5.63 3.38
C PRO A 184 -8.86 -6.20 2.01
N GLY A 185 -10.13 -6.11 1.63
CA GLY A 185 -10.62 -6.55 0.31
C GLY A 185 -10.17 -5.69 -0.88
N ASP A 186 -9.61 -4.51 -0.64
CA ASP A 186 -9.07 -3.63 -1.68
C ASP A 186 -7.56 -3.83 -1.91
N VAL A 187 -6.93 -4.72 -1.13
CA VAL A 187 -5.56 -5.19 -1.38
C VAL A 187 -5.56 -6.06 -2.63
N ARG A 188 -4.72 -5.69 -3.60
CA ARG A 188 -4.65 -6.36 -4.92
C ARG A 188 -3.61 -7.46 -4.98
N ARG A 189 -2.52 -7.30 -4.22
CA ARG A 189 -1.51 -8.33 -3.99
C ARG A 189 -0.79 -8.03 -2.69
N GLU A 190 -0.52 -9.08 -1.94
CA GLU A 190 0.48 -9.03 -0.90
C GLU A 190 1.86 -8.90 -1.52
N GLY A 191 2.76 -8.27 -0.78
CA GLY A 191 4.13 -8.08 -1.18
C GLY A 191 5.06 -8.61 -0.12
N ALA A 192 5.95 -7.74 0.37
CA ALA A 192 7.09 -8.15 1.17
C ALA A 192 7.04 -7.55 2.57
N THR A 193 7.67 -8.20 3.53
CA THR A 193 7.86 -7.64 4.87
C THR A 193 9.00 -6.62 4.85
N LEU A 194 8.75 -5.41 5.39
CA LEU A 194 9.79 -4.44 5.67
C LEU A 194 10.54 -4.85 6.95
N SER A 195 11.85 -4.63 7.02
CA SER A 195 12.60 -4.92 8.25
C SER A 195 12.13 -4.04 9.41
N ARG A 196 12.15 -4.58 10.63
CA ARG A 196 11.77 -3.84 11.84
C ARG A 196 12.51 -2.51 11.99
N ALA A 197 13.82 -2.49 11.73
CA ALA A 197 14.61 -1.27 11.85
C ALA A 197 14.13 -0.16 10.91
N ARG A 198 13.84 -0.48 9.63
CA ARG A 198 13.30 0.48 8.67
C ARG A 198 11.88 0.91 9.02
N PHE A 199 11.07 -0.02 9.52
CA PHE A 199 9.75 0.33 10.02
C PHE A 199 9.83 1.32 11.17
N ASP A 200 10.74 1.12 12.13
CA ASP A 200 10.88 1.99 13.30
C ASP A 200 11.34 3.41 12.88
N GLU A 201 12.19 3.54 11.86
CA GLU A 201 12.56 4.81 11.23
C GLU A 201 11.34 5.53 10.63
N VAL A 202 10.57 4.83 9.79
CA VAL A 202 9.33 5.36 9.20
C VAL A 202 8.34 5.76 10.29
N ALA A 203 8.16 4.92 11.31
CA ALA A 203 7.27 5.16 12.44
C ALA A 203 7.69 6.39 13.25
N ALA A 204 8.98 6.71 13.33
CA ALA A 204 9.45 7.93 13.97
C ALA A 204 9.06 9.16 13.16
N GLU A 205 9.19 9.13 11.84
CA GLU A 205 8.86 10.25 10.96
C GLU A 205 7.34 10.46 10.83
N VAL A 206 6.53 9.39 10.80
CA VAL A 206 5.06 9.52 10.88
C VAL A 206 4.66 10.32 12.13
N ARG A 207 5.24 10.01 13.30
CA ARG A 207 4.96 10.73 14.56
C ARG A 207 5.42 12.20 14.57
N ARG A 208 6.35 12.58 13.68
CA ARG A 208 6.82 13.97 13.56
C ARG A 208 5.91 14.81 12.69
N HIS A 209 5.23 14.18 11.74
CA HIS A 209 4.45 14.85 10.70
C HIS A 209 2.93 14.64 10.83
N ARG A 210 2.47 13.96 11.90
CA ARG A 210 1.06 13.74 12.27
C ARG A 210 0.84 13.98 13.76
#